data_AF-A0A8X7RKV3-F1
#
_entry.id   AF-A0A8X7RKV3-F1
#
_cell.length_a   1.000
_cell.length_b   1.000
_cell.length_c   1.000
_cell.angle_alpha   90.00
_cell.angle_beta   90.00
_cell.angle_gamma   90.00
#
_symmetry.space_group_name_H-M   'P 1'
#
loop_
_entity.id
_entity.type
_entity.pdbx_description
1 polymer ?
#
loop_
_entity_poly.entity_id
_entity_poly.type
_entity_poly.pdbx_seq_one_letter_code
_entity_poly.pdbx_strand_id
1 'polypeptide(L)'
;MLKLMIIISYYYPYVEGVNVHIPKIGRQPLFGKIVFRKQCIPALLMGNKEKIYFIVDGCHLYCKRFVTQKSKPAATESTSLPDDGNHSDGDE
;
A
#
# COMPACT_ATOMS: atom_id res chain seq x y z
N MET A 1 -17.69 12.06 7.58
CA MET A 1 -16.56 12.47 8.46
C MET A 1 -16.36 11.55 9.68
N LEU A 2 -17.39 11.18 10.47
CA LEU A 2 -17.20 10.44 11.75
C LEU A 2 -16.65 8.99 11.66
N LYS A 3 -16.73 8.33 10.50
CA LYS A 3 -16.56 6.87 10.44
C LYS A 3 -15.13 6.40 10.71
N LEU A 4 -14.10 7.14 10.30
CA LEU A 4 -12.71 6.74 10.57
C LEU A 4 -12.23 7.12 11.98
N MET A 5 -12.62 8.28 12.52
CA MET A 5 -12.26 8.64 13.91
C MET A 5 -12.81 7.62 14.91
N ILE A 6 -14.05 7.15 14.73
CA ILE A 6 -14.62 6.11 15.59
C ILE A 6 -13.85 4.79 15.45
N ILE A 7 -13.49 4.41 14.22
CA ILE A 7 -12.69 3.21 13.95
C ILE A 7 -11.33 3.30 14.62
N ILE A 8 -10.59 4.39 14.41
CA ILE A 8 -9.25 4.56 14.98
C ILE A 8 -9.34 4.59 16.51
N SER A 9 -10.29 5.33 17.09
CA SER A 9 -10.47 5.38 18.54
C SER A 9 -10.90 4.04 19.15
N TYR A 10 -11.81 3.31 18.50
CA TYR A 10 -12.27 2.00 18.97
C TYR A 10 -11.17 0.95 18.92
N TYR A 11 -10.33 0.99 17.88
CA TYR A 11 -9.23 0.04 17.72
C TYR A 11 -7.88 0.56 18.25
N TYR A 12 -7.82 1.79 18.78
CA TYR A 12 -6.62 2.42 19.33
C TYR A 12 -5.89 1.54 20.37
N PRO A 13 -6.59 0.89 21.33
CA PRO A 13 -5.93 0.01 22.32
C PRO A 13 -5.22 -1.20 21.69
N TYR A 14 -5.56 -1.53 20.45
CA TYR A 14 -4.99 -2.62 19.70
C TYR A 14 -3.97 -2.17 18.66
N VAL A 15 -3.67 -0.88 18.56
CA VAL A 15 -2.59 -0.37 17.71
C VAL A 15 -1.25 -0.71 18.38
N GLU A 16 -0.40 -1.37 17.62
CA GLU A 16 0.98 -1.69 18.01
C GLU A 16 1.94 -0.60 17.54
N GLY A 17 1.71 -0.05 16.35
CA GLY A 17 2.56 1.01 15.81
C GLY A 17 1.92 1.72 14.62
N VAL A 18 2.34 2.97 14.43
CA VAL A 18 1.95 3.80 13.29
C VAL A 18 3.23 4.28 12.60
N ASN A 19 3.37 4.00 11.31
CA ASN A 19 4.50 4.42 10.49
C ASN A 19 3.96 5.29 9.35
N VAL A 20 4.27 6.58 9.37
CA VAL A 20 3.88 7.53 8.34
C VAL A 20 5.11 7.85 7.51
N HIS A 21 5.04 7.59 6.20
CA HIS A 21 6.11 7.99 5.30
C HIS A 21 5.99 9.48 4.98
N ILE A 22 6.83 10.27 5.63
CA ILE A 22 6.95 11.70 5.41
C ILE A 22 8.13 11.91 4.45
N PRO A 23 7.90 12.29 3.18
CA PRO A 23 8.99 12.61 2.27
C PRO A 23 9.80 13.81 2.76
N LYS A 24 11.11 13.85 2.46
CA LYS A 24 12.00 14.96 2.82
C LYS A 24 11.53 16.26 2.16
N ILE A 25 11.33 17.30 2.98
CA ILE A 25 11.01 18.71 2.71
C ILE A 25 9.84 18.96 1.72
N GLY A 26 8.78 19.61 2.22
CA GLY A 26 7.75 20.26 1.39
C GLY A 26 6.72 19.37 0.69
N ARG A 27 6.74 18.04 0.89
CA ARG A 27 5.76 17.12 0.27
C ARG A 27 4.82 16.50 1.30
N GLN A 28 3.55 16.35 0.94
CA GLN A 28 2.54 15.70 1.77
C GLN A 28 2.89 14.22 1.98
N PRO A 29 2.57 13.63 3.15
CA PRO A 29 2.77 12.21 3.40
C PRO A 29 2.02 11.36 2.37
N LEU A 30 2.75 10.49 1.66
CA LEU A 30 2.20 9.71 0.55
C LEU A 30 1.43 8.48 1.02
N PHE A 31 1.84 7.90 2.16
CA PHE A 31 1.19 6.73 2.75
C PHE A 31 1.51 6.59 4.24
N GLY A 32 0.57 5.99 4.97
CA GLY A 32 0.73 5.57 6.36
C GLY A 32 0.41 4.10 6.51
N LYS A 33 1.06 3.45 7.48
CA LYS A 33 0.85 2.06 7.89
C LYS A 33 0.48 2.03 9.35
N ILE A 34 -0.62 1.34 9.67
CA ILE A 34 -1.03 1.04 11.04
C ILE A 34 -0.84 -0.46 11.26
N VAL A 35 -0.11 -0.81 12.30
CA VAL A 35 0.09 -2.19 12.75
C VAL A 35 -0.82 -2.42 13.94
N PHE A 36 -1.60 -3.50 13.89
CA PHE A 36 -2.48 -3.91 14.98
C PHE A 36 -1.92 -5.15 15.68
N ARG A 37 -2.00 -5.19 17.00
CA ARG A 37 -1.62 -6.34 17.84
C ARG A 37 -2.40 -7.61 17.47
N LYS A 38 -3.67 -7.46 17.06
CA LYS A 38 -4.54 -8.57 16.68
C LYS A 38 -4.71 -8.63 15.16
N GLN A 39 -4.33 -9.76 14.55
CA GLN A 39 -4.44 -9.98 13.10
C GLN A 39 -5.90 -9.99 12.59
N CYS A 40 -6.87 -10.24 13.46
CA CYS A 40 -8.29 -10.21 13.10
C CYS A 40 -8.83 -8.79 12.87
N ILE A 41 -8.18 -7.74 13.40
CA ILE A 41 -8.70 -6.37 13.30
C ILE A 41 -8.72 -5.85 11.86
N PRO A 42 -7.65 -5.98 11.06
CA PRO A 42 -7.73 -5.67 9.62
C PRO A 42 -8.83 -6.44 8.89
N ALA A 43 -9.13 -7.68 9.31
CA ALA A 43 -10.23 -8.46 8.75
C ALA A 43 -11.60 -7.91 9.13
N LEU A 44 -11.79 -7.49 10.37
CA LEU A 44 -13.03 -6.85 10.82
C LEU A 44 -13.25 -5.48 10.14
N LEU A 45 -12.18 -4.70 9.99
CA LEU A 45 -12.23 -3.38 9.37
C LEU A 45 -12.58 -3.46 7.88
N MET A 46 -11.90 -4.34 7.15
CA MET A 46 -12.02 -4.44 5.70
C MET A 46 -13.06 -5.45 5.24
N GLY A 47 -13.47 -6.39 6.10
CA GLY A 47 -14.26 -7.54 5.70
C GLY A 47 -13.63 -8.24 4.50
N ASN A 48 -14.45 -8.49 3.48
CA ASN A 48 -14.05 -9.12 2.22
C ASN A 48 -13.55 -8.10 1.17
N LYS A 49 -13.39 -6.82 1.55
CA LYS A 49 -12.95 -5.77 0.62
C LYS A 49 -11.43 -5.72 0.58
N GLU A 50 -10.89 -5.67 -0.63
CA GLU A 50 -9.44 -5.48 -0.84
C GLU A 50 -8.99 -4.06 -0.47
N LYS A 51 -9.87 -3.08 -0.65
CA LYS A 51 -9.61 -1.66 -0.42
C LYS A 51 -10.82 -1.00 0.24
N ILE A 52 -10.59 -0.16 1.24
CA ILE A 52 -11.62 0.73 1.81
C ILE A 52 -11.23 2.18 1.54
N TYR A 53 -12.25 3.00 1.33
CA TYR A 53 -12.12 4.43 1.20
C TYR A 53 -12.68 5.14 2.44
N PHE A 54 -11.96 6.15 2.92
CA PHE A 54 -12.33 7.00 4.04
C PHE A 54 -12.13 8.47 3.70
N ILE A 55 -12.94 9.33 4.32
CA ILE A 55 -12.72 10.78 4.32
C ILE A 55 -12.42 11.20 5.74
N VAL A 56 -11.25 11.78 5.97
CA VAL A 56 -10.72 12.19 7.28
C VAL A 56 -10.29 13.63 7.17
N ASP A 57 -10.87 14.53 7.95
CA ASP A 57 -10.52 15.96 7.93
C ASP A 57 -10.49 16.58 6.51
N GLY A 58 -11.39 16.09 5.63
CA GLY A 58 -11.46 16.51 4.22
C GLY A 58 -10.47 15.78 3.29
N CYS A 59 -9.54 14.99 3.82
CA CYS A 59 -8.60 14.18 3.06
C CYS A 59 -9.17 12.81 2.68
N HIS A 60 -8.95 12.44 1.42
CA HIS A 60 -9.37 11.17 0.83
C HIS A 60 -8.30 10.10 1.13
N LEU A 61 -8.62 9.13 1.98
CA LEU A 61 -7.72 8.05 2.35
C LEU A 61 -8.17 6.73 1.75
N TYR A 62 -7.22 6.03 1.15
CA TYR A 62 -7.40 4.69 0.62
C TYR A 62 -6.59 3.69 1.45
N CYS A 63 -7.29 2.79 2.13
CA CYS A 63 -6.68 1.77 2.97
C CYS A 63 -6.69 0.42 2.26
N LYS A 64 -5.56 -0.28 2.26
CA LYS A 64 -5.44 -1.66 1.79
C LYS A 64 -4.74 -2.52 2.85
N ARG A 65 -4.99 -3.83 2.84
CA ARG A 65 -4.32 -4.75 3.76
C ARG A 65 -2.85 -4.87 3.36
N PHE A 66 -1.95 -4.60 4.29
CA PHE A 66 -0.53 -4.85 4.08
C PHE A 66 -0.24 -6.32 4.41
N VAL A 67 0.11 -7.11 3.40
CA VAL A 67 0.60 -8.48 3.57
C VAL A 67 2.11 -8.43 3.41
N THR A 68 2.86 -8.60 4.49
CA THR A 68 4.31 -8.76 4.41
C THR A 68 4.58 -10.05 3.63
N GLN A 69 5.09 -9.95 2.39
CA GLN A 69 5.65 -11.12 1.72
C GLN A 69 6.85 -11.57 2.55
N LYS A 70 6.77 -12.76 3.15
CA LYS A 70 7.95 -13.43 3.70
C LYS A 70 8.92 -13.64 2.55
N SER A 71 10.14 -13.10 2.68
CA SER A 71 11.35 -13.31 1.86
C SER A 71 11.14 -13.95 0.49
N LYS A 72 11.25 -13.16 -0.59
CA LYS A 72 11.58 -13.74 -1.90
C LYS A 72 13.09 -13.99 -1.94
N PRO A 73 13.58 -15.16 -2.41
CA PRO A 73 15.01 -15.39 -2.66
C PRO A 73 15.53 -14.39 -3.68
N ALA A 74 16.85 -14.23 -3.69
CA ALA A 74 17.63 -13.32 -4.51
C ALA A 74 16.98 -12.98 -5.86
N ALA A 75 16.96 -11.68 -6.16
CA ALA A 75 16.64 -11.17 -7.47
C ALA A 75 17.51 -11.87 -8.52
N THR A 76 16.92 -12.74 -9.34
CA THR A 76 17.50 -13.08 -10.62
C THR A 76 17.01 -12.01 -11.60
N GLU A 77 17.96 -11.13 -11.90
CA GLU A 77 18.14 -10.29 -13.07
C GLU A 77 17.03 -10.28 -14.12
N SER A 78 16.65 -9.06 -14.49
CA SER A 78 15.88 -8.69 -15.66
C SER A 78 16.21 -9.57 -16.87
N THR A 79 15.28 -10.45 -17.25
CA THR A 79 15.27 -10.95 -18.63
C THR A 79 14.72 -9.82 -19.49
N SER A 80 15.63 -9.06 -20.07
CA SER A 80 15.37 -8.16 -21.19
C SER A 80 14.55 -8.90 -22.24
N LEU A 81 13.43 -8.27 -22.65
CA LEU A 81 12.66 -8.67 -23.83
C LEU A 81 13.61 -8.68 -25.04
N PRO A 82 13.57 -9.69 -25.92
CA PRO A 82 14.28 -9.59 -27.19
C PRO A 82 13.69 -8.44 -28.01
N ASP A 83 14.59 -7.58 -28.45
CA ASP A 83 14.41 -6.45 -29.36
C ASP A 83 13.93 -6.98 -30.73
N ASP A 84 12.67 -6.71 -31.07
CA ASP A 84 12.09 -7.08 -32.37
C ASP A 84 12.47 -6.00 -33.40
N GLY A 85 13.72 -6.04 -33.83
CA GLY A 85 14.28 -5.16 -34.84
C GLY A 85 14.86 -5.98 -36.00
N ASN A 86 14.05 -6.25 -37.03
CA ASN A 86 14.58 -6.66 -38.32
C ASN A 86 14.07 -5.72 -39.42
N HIS A 87 14.82 -4.65 -39.64
CA HIS A 87 14.81 -3.87 -40.87
C HIS A 87 15.98 -4.39 -41.72
N SER A 88 15.70 -4.89 -42.91
CA SER A 88 16.72 -5.07 -43.94
C SER A 88 16.10 -4.70 -45.27
N ASP A 89 16.30 -3.43 -45.64
CA ASP A 89 16.27 -2.98 -47.03
C ASP A 89 17.52 -3.56 -47.71
N GLY A 90 17.30 -4.19 -48.86
CA GLY A 90 18.35 -4.64 -49.76
C GLY A 90 17.92 -4.38 -51.18
N ASP A 91 18.37 -3.25 -51.72
CA ASP A 91 18.45 -2.94 -53.15
C ASP A 91 19.34 -3.98 -53.87
N GLU A 92 18.82 -4.53 -54.97
CA GLU A 92 19.54 -4.62 -56.26
C GLU A 92 18.55 -4.68 -57.44
#